data_AF-A0A7J9ZWJ3-F1
#
_entry.id   AF-A0A7J9ZWJ3-F1
#
_cell.length_a   1.000
_cell.length_b   1.000
_cell.length_c   1.000
_cell.angle_alpha   90.00
_cell.angle_beta   90.00
_cell.angle_gamma   90.00
#
_symmetry.space_group_name_H-M   'P 1'
#
loop_
_entity.id
_entity.type
_entity.pdbx_description
1 polymer ?
#
loop_
_entity_poly.entity_id
_entity_poly.type
_entity_poly.pdbx_seq_one_letter_code
_entity_poly.pdbx_strand_id
1 'polypeptide(L)'
;MSISATRVNEIPTYRDDGWCGLFLGRFTAGAVPPLLPALAGMVVTGVLVLAGLATLPGLTLFAPVIALLFAGVGSSSAHDGRLDWLVPPLLRVTEYLFIAALGLGAGVASPLVYALLGAIIFHHYDLVYRTRQGNRPPEWLTRAALGWDGRMLLIALAGLFDWLPFAYGVLAGYLWLLFAWESTTSWLATPRDGDKAVDLEEEAV
;
A
#
# COMPACT_ATOMS: atom_id res chain seq x y z
N MET A 1 7.87 -15.13 -29.55
CA MET A 1 7.74 -15.13 -28.08
C MET A 1 6.46 -14.37 -27.74
N SER A 2 5.33 -15.07 -27.79
CA SER A 2 3.99 -14.49 -27.63
C SER A 2 3.70 -14.38 -26.14
N ILE A 3 3.64 -13.15 -25.61
CA ILE A 3 3.20 -12.90 -24.24
C ILE A 3 1.68 -13.06 -24.25
N SER A 4 1.18 -14.17 -23.72
CA SER A 4 -0.24 -14.47 -23.61
C SER A 4 -1.01 -13.31 -22.97
N ALA A 5 -2.12 -12.96 -23.60
CA ALA A 5 -3.06 -11.88 -23.25
C ALA A 5 -3.81 -12.08 -21.91
N THR A 6 -3.26 -12.87 -20.98
CA THR A 6 -3.80 -13.15 -19.64
C THR A 6 -3.11 -12.35 -18.53
N ARG A 7 -2.10 -11.51 -18.82
CA ARG A 7 -1.60 -10.49 -17.87
C ARG A 7 -2.51 -9.28 -17.82
N VAL A 8 -3.80 -9.50 -17.54
CA VAL A 8 -4.80 -8.44 -17.42
C VAL A 8 -4.56 -7.71 -16.10
N ASN A 9 -3.80 -6.61 -16.17
CA ASN A 9 -3.64 -5.54 -15.17
C ASN A 9 -3.52 -5.97 -13.69
N GLU A 10 -2.33 -6.40 -13.26
CA GLU A 10 -1.98 -6.57 -11.84
C GLU A 10 -1.68 -5.23 -11.13
N ILE A 11 -1.49 -4.15 -11.91
CA ILE A 11 -1.12 -2.82 -11.39
C ILE A 11 -2.05 -2.33 -10.27
N PRO A 12 -3.40 -2.44 -10.38
CA PRO A 12 -4.31 -2.06 -9.29
C PRO A 12 -4.06 -2.80 -7.98
N THR A 13 -3.62 -4.07 -8.05
CA THR A 13 -3.33 -4.87 -6.84
C THR A 13 -2.12 -4.33 -6.09
N TYR A 14 -1.10 -3.85 -6.81
CA TYR A 14 0.11 -3.29 -6.19
C TYR A 14 -0.04 -1.86 -5.68
N ARG A 15 -1.11 -1.15 -6.09
CA ARG A 15 -1.34 0.24 -5.66
C ARG A 15 -1.81 0.33 -4.21
N ASP A 16 -2.42 -0.73 -3.66
CA ASP A 16 -2.93 -0.79 -2.27
C ASP A 16 -3.74 0.47 -1.91
N ASP A 17 -4.66 0.83 -2.82
CA ASP A 17 -5.58 1.95 -2.68
C ASP A 17 -6.64 1.61 -1.61
N GLY A 18 -6.85 2.50 -0.65
CA GLY A 18 -7.91 2.36 0.36
C GLY A 18 -9.19 3.08 -0.05
N TRP A 19 -10.07 3.25 0.95
CA TRP A 19 -11.45 3.67 0.72
C TRP A 19 -11.59 5.04 0.07
N CYS A 20 -10.77 6.02 0.46
CA CYS A 20 -10.87 7.37 -0.10
C CYS A 20 -10.35 7.41 -1.53
N GLY A 21 -9.25 6.71 -1.82
CA GLY A 21 -8.72 6.56 -3.18
C GLY A 21 -9.72 5.92 -4.13
N LEU A 22 -10.33 4.80 -3.73
CA LEU A 22 -11.34 4.09 -4.51
C LEU A 22 -12.61 4.93 -4.71
N PHE A 23 -13.06 5.64 -3.67
CA PHE A 23 -14.21 6.53 -3.76
C PHE A 23 -13.96 7.66 -4.76
N LEU A 24 -12.81 8.33 -4.68
CA LEU A 24 -12.42 9.40 -5.60
C LEU A 24 -12.29 8.92 -7.05
N GLY A 25 -11.71 7.72 -7.27
CA GLY A 25 -11.63 7.12 -8.60
C GLY A 25 -13.01 6.89 -9.22
N ARG A 26 -14.03 6.51 -8.44
CA ARG A 26 -15.39 6.32 -8.97
C ARG A 26 -15.99 7.61 -9.52
N PHE A 27 -15.66 8.77 -8.97
CA PHE A 27 -16.19 10.06 -9.46
C PHE A 27 -15.62 10.49 -10.81
N THR A 28 -14.40 10.05 -11.13
CA THR A 28 -13.70 10.47 -12.34
C THR A 28 -13.80 9.49 -13.49
N ALA A 29 -14.44 8.34 -13.26
CA ALA A 29 -14.70 7.30 -14.27
C ALA A 29 -13.47 6.94 -15.13
N GLY A 30 -12.26 7.01 -14.55
CA GLY A 30 -11.00 6.67 -15.22
C GLY A 30 -10.47 7.73 -16.19
N ALA A 31 -11.00 8.96 -16.17
CA ALA A 31 -10.62 10.01 -17.12
C ALA A 31 -9.23 10.63 -16.87
N VAL A 32 -8.59 10.35 -15.73
CA VAL A 32 -7.35 11.02 -15.31
C VAL A 32 -6.17 10.04 -15.40
N PRO A 33 -5.09 10.37 -16.13
CA PRO A 33 -3.91 9.51 -16.18
C PRO A 33 -3.30 9.38 -14.77
N PRO A 34 -3.08 8.14 -14.27
CA PRO A 34 -2.76 7.89 -12.86
C PRO A 34 -1.36 8.34 -12.44
N LEU A 35 -0.45 8.54 -13.39
CA LEU A 35 0.95 8.86 -13.11
C LEU A 35 1.16 10.31 -12.65
N LEU A 36 0.51 11.28 -13.30
CA LEU A 36 0.74 12.69 -13.00
C LEU A 36 0.39 13.06 -11.55
N PRO A 37 -0.76 12.63 -11.00
CA PRO A 37 -1.08 12.97 -9.62
C PRO A 37 -0.22 12.19 -8.61
N ALA A 38 0.24 10.98 -8.94
CA ALA A 38 1.18 10.23 -8.09
C ALA A 38 2.54 10.93 -7.99
N LEU A 39 3.07 11.42 -9.12
CA LEU A 39 4.29 12.23 -9.14
C LEU A 39 4.12 13.54 -8.37
N ALA A 40 3.00 14.24 -8.55
CA ALA A 40 2.70 15.46 -7.81
C ALA A 40 2.65 15.21 -6.29
N GLY A 41 1.98 14.15 -5.86
CA GLY A 41 1.94 13.72 -4.45
C GLY A 41 3.33 13.43 -3.88
N MET A 42 4.18 12.73 -4.64
CA MET A 42 5.57 12.49 -4.25
C MET A 42 6.36 13.79 -4.09
N VAL A 43 6.28 14.70 -5.06
CA VAL A 43 7.02 15.98 -5.03
C VAL A 43 6.57 16.82 -3.84
N VAL A 44 5.26 16.98 -3.63
CA VAL A 44 4.72 17.73 -2.49
C VAL A 44 5.21 17.14 -1.17
N THR A 45 5.13 15.81 -1.02
CA THR A 45 5.60 15.13 0.19
C THR A 45 7.10 15.35 0.40
N GLY A 46 7.91 15.18 -0.64
CA GLY A 46 9.36 15.39 -0.59
C GLY A 46 9.74 16.82 -0.19
N VAL A 47 9.07 17.83 -0.77
CA VAL A 47 9.28 19.23 -0.40
C VAL A 47 8.93 19.48 1.06
N LEU A 48 7.81 18.93 1.55
CA LEU A 48 7.40 19.10 2.95
C LEU A 48 8.34 18.37 3.92
N VAL A 49 8.85 17.20 3.56
CA VAL A 49 9.90 16.51 4.34
C VAL A 49 11.15 17.37 4.43
N LEU A 50 11.62 17.94 3.31
CA LEU A 50 12.78 18.84 3.29
C LEU A 50 12.54 20.13 4.08
N ALA A 51 11.31 20.63 4.12
CA ALA A 51 10.90 21.78 4.92
C ALA A 51 10.74 21.47 6.42
N GLY A 52 10.94 20.22 6.84
CA GLY A 52 10.78 19.79 8.23
C GLY A 52 9.35 19.44 8.58
N LEU A 53 8.74 18.49 7.87
CA LEU A 53 7.33 18.08 8.01
C LEU A 53 6.83 18.01 9.47
N ALA A 54 7.62 17.46 10.39
CA ALA A 54 7.25 17.30 11.79
C ALA A 54 7.22 18.60 12.61
N THR A 55 7.84 19.68 12.14
CA THR A 55 7.80 21.00 12.78
C THR A 55 6.71 21.92 12.21
N LEU A 56 6.02 21.46 11.15
CA LEU A 56 4.99 22.25 10.48
C LEU A 56 3.68 22.26 11.27
N PRO A 57 2.92 23.36 11.24
CA PRO A 57 1.75 23.55 12.08
C PRO A 57 0.55 22.70 11.64
N GLY A 58 0.09 21.81 12.53
CA GLY A 58 -1.24 21.18 12.54
C GLY A 58 -1.77 20.71 11.18
N LEU A 59 -2.53 21.58 10.49
CA LEU A 59 -3.21 21.25 9.23
C LEU A 59 -2.25 20.96 8.06
N THR A 60 -1.01 21.47 8.09
CA THR A 60 -0.02 21.17 7.04
C THR A 60 0.35 19.69 6.97
N LEU A 61 0.14 18.92 8.05
CA LEU A 61 0.36 17.47 8.08
C LEU A 61 -0.57 16.71 7.13
N PHE A 62 -1.72 17.29 6.78
CA PHE A 62 -2.65 16.70 5.81
C PHE A 62 -2.26 17.01 4.36
N ALA A 63 -1.37 17.98 4.09
CA ALA A 63 -1.02 18.37 2.73
C ALA A 63 -0.43 17.21 1.89
N PRO A 64 0.50 16.38 2.40
CA PRO A 64 0.96 15.18 1.69
C PRO A 64 -0.19 14.22 1.37
N VAL A 65 -1.10 14.05 2.33
CA VAL A 65 -2.24 13.13 2.21
C VAL A 65 -3.22 13.61 1.16
N ILE A 66 -3.60 14.89 1.18
CA ILE A 66 -4.49 15.51 0.20
C ILE A 66 -3.86 15.48 -1.19
N ALA A 67 -2.57 15.81 -1.31
CA ALA A 67 -1.86 15.77 -2.59
C ALA A 67 -1.83 14.36 -3.17
N LEU A 68 -1.59 13.35 -2.35
CA LEU A 68 -1.63 11.95 -2.77
C LEU A 68 -3.07 11.45 -3.03
N LEU A 69 -4.10 11.97 -2.35
CA LEU A 69 -5.50 11.60 -2.64
C LEU A 69 -5.89 11.94 -4.08
N PHE A 70 -5.25 12.94 -4.70
CA PHE A 70 -5.37 13.17 -6.15
C PHE A 70 -4.76 12.03 -6.99
N ALA A 71 -3.81 11.24 -6.47
CA ALA A 71 -3.39 9.98 -7.10
C ALA A 71 -4.44 8.86 -7.00
N GLY A 72 -5.31 8.94 -5.99
CA GLY A 72 -6.53 8.12 -5.90
C GLY A 72 -7.56 8.41 -6.99
N VAL A 73 -7.59 9.64 -7.53
CA VAL A 73 -8.46 9.99 -8.67
C VAL A 73 -8.15 9.18 -9.94
N GLY A 74 -6.88 8.76 -10.11
CA GLY A 74 -6.47 7.87 -11.20
C GLY A 74 -6.63 6.37 -10.88
N SER A 75 -7.21 5.99 -9.75
CA SER A 75 -7.36 4.58 -9.36
C SER A 75 -8.32 3.81 -10.28
N SER A 76 -9.30 4.50 -10.88
CA SER A 76 -10.27 3.92 -11.81
C SER A 76 -9.81 3.92 -13.27
N SER A 77 -8.65 4.49 -13.55
CA SER A 77 -8.12 4.59 -14.91
C SER A 77 -7.62 3.23 -15.39
N ALA A 78 -7.81 2.93 -16.67
CA ALA A 78 -7.19 1.78 -17.29
C ALA A 78 -5.68 2.07 -17.33
N HIS A 79 -4.89 1.39 -16.49
CA HIS A 79 -3.43 1.57 -16.34
C HIS A 79 -2.65 1.07 -17.59
N ASP A 80 -3.02 1.58 -18.76
CA ASP A 80 -2.60 1.09 -20.07
C ASP A 80 -1.35 1.83 -20.59
N GLY A 81 -0.93 2.88 -19.88
CA GLY A 81 0.21 3.70 -20.23
C GLY A 81 1.55 2.98 -20.02
N ARG A 82 2.52 3.25 -20.90
CA ARG A 82 3.89 2.69 -20.84
C ARG A 82 4.62 2.98 -19.53
N LEU A 83 4.21 4.02 -18.81
CA LEU A 83 4.81 4.45 -17.55
C LEU A 83 3.90 4.18 -16.34
N ASP A 84 2.71 3.58 -16.53
CA ASP A 84 1.77 3.36 -15.43
C ASP A 84 2.26 2.32 -14.42
N TRP A 85 3.24 1.51 -14.81
CA TRP A 85 3.99 0.64 -13.90
C TRP A 85 4.77 1.41 -12.82
N LEU A 86 5.07 2.70 -13.03
CA LEU A 86 5.73 3.55 -12.03
C LEU A 86 4.77 3.98 -10.93
N VAL A 87 3.46 3.84 -11.11
CA VAL A 87 2.51 4.39 -10.13
C VAL A 87 2.58 3.67 -8.78
N PRO A 88 2.55 2.32 -8.72
CA PRO A 88 2.75 1.61 -7.45
C PRO A 88 4.04 2.02 -6.71
N PRO A 89 5.25 1.99 -7.31
CA PRO A 89 6.47 2.33 -6.57
C PRO A 89 6.49 3.81 -6.13
N LEU A 90 5.93 4.74 -6.91
CA LEU A 90 5.86 6.15 -6.50
C LEU A 90 4.97 6.32 -5.27
N LEU A 91 3.78 5.69 -5.25
CA LEU A 91 2.88 5.73 -4.08
C LEU A 91 3.57 5.16 -2.84
N ARG A 92 4.27 4.03 -2.98
CA ARG A 92 4.97 3.38 -1.85
C ARG A 92 6.10 4.21 -1.29
N VAL A 93 6.97 4.73 -2.15
CA VAL A 93 8.08 5.59 -1.70
C VAL A 93 7.52 6.81 -0.98
N THR A 94 6.43 7.39 -1.47
CA THR A 94 5.80 8.54 -0.84
C THR A 94 5.21 8.21 0.53
N GLU A 95 4.51 7.08 0.66
CA GLU A 95 4.00 6.59 1.94
C GLU A 95 5.15 6.37 2.95
N TYR A 96 6.20 5.66 2.55
CA TYR A 96 7.33 5.36 3.43
C TYR A 96 8.03 6.63 3.89
N LEU A 97 8.24 7.56 2.96
CA LEU A 97 8.87 8.85 3.25
C LEU A 97 8.03 9.65 4.24
N PHE A 98 6.72 9.71 4.05
CA PHE A 98 5.80 10.39 4.97
C PHE A 98 5.83 9.78 6.37
N ILE A 99 5.68 8.45 6.48
CA ILE A 99 5.68 7.73 7.77
C ILE A 99 7.01 7.89 8.49
N ALA A 100 8.14 7.77 7.78
CA ALA A 100 9.46 7.91 8.37
C ALA A 100 9.72 9.35 8.83
N ALA A 101 9.46 10.34 7.97
CA ALA A 101 9.74 11.74 8.26
C ALA A 101 8.90 12.27 9.42
N LEU A 102 7.60 11.95 9.45
CA LEU A 102 6.73 12.41 10.53
C LEU A 102 7.05 11.68 11.84
N GLY A 103 7.21 10.36 11.83
CA GLY A 103 7.48 9.57 13.03
C GLY A 103 8.82 9.93 13.67
N LEU A 104 9.89 9.92 12.90
CA LEU A 104 11.23 10.27 13.41
C LEU A 104 11.34 11.75 13.78
N GLY A 105 10.75 12.64 12.96
CA GLY A 105 10.77 14.08 13.20
C GLY A 105 9.97 14.51 14.44
N ALA A 106 8.89 13.78 14.77
CA ALA A 106 8.09 14.02 15.97
C ALA A 106 8.61 13.27 17.21
N GLY A 107 9.75 12.57 17.12
CA GLY A 107 10.34 11.87 18.26
C GLY A 107 9.64 10.57 18.66
N VAL A 108 8.85 9.96 17.77
CA VAL A 108 8.34 8.60 17.99
C VAL A 108 9.53 7.64 18.10
N ALA A 109 9.47 6.69 19.03
CA ALA A 109 10.52 5.69 19.21
C ALA A 109 10.82 4.99 17.88
N SER A 110 12.07 5.06 17.41
CA SER A 110 12.47 4.52 16.11
C SER A 110 12.05 3.05 15.88
N PRO A 111 12.10 2.15 16.89
CA PRO A 111 11.58 0.79 16.72
C PRO A 111 10.11 0.73 16.30
N LEU A 112 9.24 1.64 16.76
CA LEU A 112 7.84 1.68 16.34
C LEU A 112 7.69 2.13 14.89
N VAL A 113 8.47 3.14 14.48
CA VAL A 113 8.49 3.60 13.09
C VAL A 113 8.94 2.48 12.16
N TYR A 114 10.04 1.80 12.51
CA TYR A 114 10.55 0.68 11.71
C TYR A 114 9.63 -0.54 11.77
N ALA A 115 8.95 -0.82 12.88
CA ALA A 115 7.98 -1.89 12.97
C ALA A 115 6.78 -1.65 12.04
N LEU A 116 6.27 -0.42 12.00
CA LEU A 116 5.19 -0.02 11.10
C LEU A 116 5.63 -0.14 9.63
N LEU A 117 6.78 0.45 9.27
CA LEU A 117 7.34 0.33 7.94
C LEU A 117 7.60 -1.14 7.56
N GLY A 118 8.09 -1.94 8.49
CA GLY A 118 8.32 -3.37 8.31
C GLY A 118 7.04 -4.13 7.99
N ALA A 119 5.94 -3.87 8.70
CA ALA A 119 4.64 -4.48 8.42
C ALA A 119 4.16 -4.14 7.00
N ILE A 120 4.28 -2.87 6.62
CA ILE A 120 3.86 -2.40 5.29
C ILE A 120 4.75 -3.02 4.21
N ILE A 121 6.08 -3.03 4.38
CA ILE A 121 7.02 -3.65 3.43
C ILE A 121 6.78 -5.15 3.31
N PHE A 122 6.54 -5.84 4.43
CA PHE A 122 6.21 -7.27 4.45
C PHE A 122 4.96 -7.54 3.62
N HIS A 123 3.89 -6.77 3.79
CA HIS A 123 2.69 -6.90 2.98
C HIS A 123 2.98 -6.76 1.48
N HIS A 124 3.73 -5.74 1.07
CA HIS A 124 4.10 -5.57 -0.34
C HIS A 124 4.92 -6.73 -0.89
N TYR A 125 5.83 -7.25 -0.08
CA TYR A 125 6.65 -8.40 -0.46
C TYR A 125 5.80 -9.66 -0.63
N ASP A 126 4.91 -9.93 0.33
CA ASP A 126 3.98 -11.06 0.30
C ASP A 126 3.06 -10.97 -0.93
N LEU A 127 2.50 -9.79 -1.24
CA LEU A 127 1.70 -9.54 -2.44
C LEU A 127 2.43 -9.89 -3.74
N VAL A 128 3.69 -9.48 -3.88
CA VAL A 128 4.50 -9.76 -5.08
C VAL A 128 4.74 -11.26 -5.21
N TYR A 129 5.08 -11.95 -4.13
CA TYR A 129 5.33 -13.39 -4.14
C TYR A 129 4.08 -14.19 -4.48
N ARG A 130 2.97 -13.84 -3.85
CA ARG A 130 1.65 -14.41 -4.08
C ARG A 130 1.18 -14.29 -5.51
N THR A 131 1.30 -13.09 -6.07
CA THR A 131 0.90 -12.84 -7.44
C THR A 131 1.77 -13.64 -8.42
N ARG A 132 3.07 -13.78 -8.16
CA ARG A 132 3.97 -14.64 -8.96
C ARG A 132 3.62 -16.12 -8.91
N GLN A 133 3.03 -16.59 -7.81
CA GLN A 133 2.61 -17.98 -7.64
C GLN A 133 1.13 -18.20 -8.00
N GLY A 134 0.44 -17.17 -8.51
CA GLY A 134 -0.98 -17.24 -8.86
C GLY A 134 -1.93 -17.29 -7.66
N ASN A 135 -1.43 -17.15 -6.43
CA ASN A 135 -2.22 -17.16 -5.20
C ASN A 135 -2.56 -15.73 -4.78
N ARG A 136 -3.65 -15.14 -5.31
CA ARG A 136 -4.00 -13.75 -4.99
C ARG A 136 -4.55 -13.62 -3.56
N PRO A 137 -4.18 -12.56 -2.82
CA PRO A 137 -4.79 -12.28 -1.53
C PRO A 137 -6.29 -12.01 -1.69
N PRO A 138 -7.10 -12.29 -0.66
CA PRO A 138 -8.52 -11.99 -0.69
C PRO A 138 -8.76 -10.47 -0.59
N GLU A 139 -9.78 -9.95 -1.30
CA GLU A 139 -10.06 -8.51 -1.35
C GLU A 139 -10.34 -7.85 0.01
N TRP A 140 -10.85 -8.62 0.98
CA TRP A 140 -11.10 -8.11 2.33
C TRP A 140 -9.81 -7.67 3.02
N LEU A 141 -8.68 -8.31 2.70
CA LEU A 141 -7.38 -7.98 3.29
C LEU A 141 -6.97 -6.56 2.91
N THR A 142 -7.10 -6.19 1.65
CA THR A 142 -6.82 -4.84 1.16
C THR A 142 -7.69 -3.80 1.86
N ARG A 143 -8.97 -4.10 2.09
CA ARG A 143 -9.89 -3.19 2.82
C ARG A 143 -9.53 -3.08 4.30
N ALA A 144 -9.12 -4.18 4.93
CA ALA A 144 -8.71 -4.22 6.33
C ALA A 144 -7.35 -3.57 6.55
N ALA A 145 -6.46 -3.60 5.55
CA ALA A 145 -5.15 -2.93 5.57
C ALA A 145 -5.24 -1.39 5.54
N LEU A 146 -6.46 -0.85 5.38
CA LEU A 146 -6.80 0.58 5.29
C LEU A 146 -6.29 1.29 4.03
N GLY A 147 -5.50 0.61 3.18
CA GLY A 147 -4.78 1.22 2.07
C GLY A 147 -3.78 2.28 2.51
N TRP A 148 -3.01 2.81 1.55
CA TRP A 148 -2.02 3.86 1.86
C TRP A 148 -2.67 5.16 2.32
N ASP A 149 -3.83 5.52 1.77
CA ASP A 149 -4.57 6.74 2.10
C ASP A 149 -5.13 6.69 3.52
N GLY A 150 -5.74 5.57 3.93
CA GLY A 150 -6.28 5.41 5.28
C GLY A 150 -5.18 5.45 6.35
N ARG A 151 -4.04 4.79 6.11
CA ARG A 151 -2.90 4.81 7.02
C ARG A 151 -2.30 6.21 7.15
N MET A 152 -2.09 6.90 6.03
CA MET A 152 -1.57 8.27 6.04
C MET A 152 -2.53 9.27 6.69
N LEU A 153 -3.84 9.14 6.45
CA LEU A 153 -4.87 9.95 7.11
C LEU A 153 -4.88 9.73 8.63
N LEU A 154 -4.82 8.47 9.08
CA LEU A 154 -4.82 8.13 10.50
C LEU A 154 -3.58 8.72 11.19
N ILE A 155 -2.41 8.60 10.57
CA ILE A 155 -1.15 9.14 11.10
C ILE A 155 -1.18 10.67 11.12
N ALA A 156 -1.66 11.33 10.06
CA ALA A 156 -1.80 12.79 10.02
C ALA A 156 -2.76 13.28 11.11
N LEU A 157 -3.89 12.58 11.31
CA LEU A 157 -4.86 12.89 12.35
C LEU A 157 -4.26 12.69 13.75
N ALA A 158 -3.51 11.62 13.98
CA ALA A 158 -2.80 11.42 15.23
C ALA A 158 -1.76 12.52 15.49
N GLY A 159 -1.07 13.00 14.45
CA GLY A 159 -0.17 14.16 14.53
C GLY A 159 -0.89 15.45 14.95
N LEU A 160 -2.12 15.67 14.47
CA LEU A 160 -2.91 16.84 14.87
C LEU A 160 -3.24 16.84 16.37
N PHE A 161 -3.42 15.67 16.97
CA PHE A 161 -3.76 15.50 18.39
C PHE A 161 -2.57 15.14 19.29
N ASP A 162 -1.34 15.16 18.74
CA ASP A 162 -0.10 14.78 19.44
C ASP A 162 -0.12 13.34 20.00
N TRP A 163 -0.78 12.42 19.28
CA TRP A 163 -0.93 11.00 19.65
C TRP A 163 -0.08 10.07 18.78
N LEU A 164 0.95 10.59 18.11
CA LEU A 164 1.77 9.84 17.15
C LEU A 164 2.37 8.55 17.72
N PRO A 165 3.01 8.52 18.91
CA PRO A 165 3.57 7.28 19.43
C PRO A 165 2.53 6.16 19.61
N PHE A 166 1.34 6.53 20.10
CA PHE A 166 0.24 5.60 20.29
C PHE A 166 -0.30 5.09 18.95
N ALA A 167 -0.54 6.00 18.00
CA ALA A 167 -1.03 5.64 16.67
C ALA A 167 -0.06 4.71 15.93
N TYR A 168 1.24 4.99 15.98
CA TYR A 168 2.27 4.12 15.37
C TYR A 168 2.28 2.74 16.02
N GLY A 169 2.22 2.65 17.35
CA GLY A 169 2.21 1.37 18.06
C GLY A 169 0.97 0.53 17.73
N VAL A 170 -0.22 1.13 17.80
CA VAL A 170 -1.49 0.44 17.50
C VAL A 170 -1.52 0.01 16.04
N LEU A 171 -1.16 0.90 15.10
CA LEU A 171 -1.19 0.59 13.67
C LEU A 171 -0.16 -0.48 13.31
N ALA A 172 1.06 -0.42 13.86
CA ALA A 172 2.07 -1.46 13.65
C ALA A 172 1.59 -2.81 14.16
N GLY A 173 1.07 -2.88 15.38
CA GLY A 173 0.55 -4.11 15.96
C GLY A 173 -0.63 -4.68 15.16
N TYR A 174 -1.58 -3.83 14.80
CA TYR A 174 -2.74 -4.21 13.98
C TYR A 174 -2.32 -4.79 12.62
N LEU A 175 -1.44 -4.09 11.90
CA LEU A 175 -1.01 -4.53 10.57
C LEU A 175 -0.13 -5.79 10.63
N TRP A 176 0.77 -5.90 11.61
CA TRP A 176 1.54 -7.13 11.79
C TRP A 176 0.65 -8.33 12.05
N LEU A 177 -0.32 -8.21 12.97
CA LEU A 177 -1.26 -9.28 13.26
C LEU A 177 -2.08 -9.65 12.02
N LEU A 178 -2.64 -8.65 11.34
CA LEU A 178 -3.45 -8.84 10.14
C LEU A 178 -2.67 -9.57 9.02
N PHE A 179 -1.48 -9.06 8.69
CA PHE A 179 -0.68 -9.59 7.58
C PHE A 179 -0.03 -10.92 7.93
N ALA A 180 0.49 -11.10 9.14
CA ALA A 180 1.11 -12.36 9.54
C ALA A 180 0.06 -13.48 9.64
N TRP A 181 -1.13 -13.18 10.18
CA TRP A 181 -2.24 -14.12 10.22
C TRP A 181 -2.64 -14.57 8.82
N GLU A 182 -3.01 -13.62 7.96
CA GLU A 182 -3.46 -13.96 6.60
C GLU A 182 -2.34 -14.65 5.80
N SER A 183 -1.10 -14.14 5.91
CA SER A 183 0.08 -14.75 5.30
C SER A 183 0.22 -16.22 5.66
N THR A 184 0.24 -16.50 6.97
CA THR A 184 0.42 -17.87 7.48
C THR A 184 -0.74 -18.78 7.06
N THR A 185 -1.99 -18.33 7.19
CA THR A 185 -3.15 -19.18 6.84
C THR A 185 -3.19 -19.55 5.36
N SER A 186 -2.90 -18.62 4.46
CA SER A 186 -2.96 -18.86 3.02
C SER A 186 -1.77 -19.69 2.51
N TRP A 187 -0.57 -19.48 3.07
CA TRP A 187 0.60 -20.30 2.74
C TRP A 187 0.47 -21.74 3.26
N LEU A 188 -0.14 -21.95 4.43
CA LEU A 188 -0.41 -23.29 4.95
C LEU A 188 -1.50 -24.03 4.16
N ALA A 189 -2.42 -23.30 3.53
CA ALA A 189 -3.48 -23.89 2.71
C ALA A 189 -3.05 -24.20 1.27
N THR A 190 -1.87 -23.74 0.83
CA THR A 190 -1.40 -23.96 -0.54
C THR A 190 -0.88 -25.39 -0.70
N PRO A 191 -1.44 -26.23 -1.59
CA PRO A 191 -0.97 -27.60 -1.80
C PRO A 191 0.50 -27.62 -2.23
N ARG A 192 1.28 -28.54 -1.69
CA ARG A 192 2.66 -28.73 -2.13
C ARG A 192 2.67 -29.40 -3.50
N ASP A 193 3.60 -29.00 -4.37
CA ASP A 193 3.75 -29.62 -5.70
C ASP A 193 3.96 -31.15 -5.65
N GLY A 194 4.42 -31.69 -4.51
CA GLY A 194 4.51 -33.12 -4.26
C GLY A 194 3.17 -33.84 -4.10
N ASP A 195 2.14 -33.19 -3.53
CA ASP A 195 0.81 -33.80 -3.37
C ASP A 195 0.11 -33.96 -4.73
N LYS A 196 0.28 -33.00 -5.63
CA LYS A 196 -0.27 -33.07 -6.99
C LYS A 196 0.35 -34.20 -7.83
N ALA A 197 1.60 -34.59 -7.54
CA ALA A 197 2.24 -35.70 -8.23
C ALA A 197 1.70 -37.06 -7.75
N VAL A 198 1.39 -37.18 -6.45
CA VAL A 198 0.80 -38.39 -5.85
C VAL A 198 -0.64 -38.59 -6.33
N ASP A 199 -1.46 -37.54 -6.36
CA ASP A 199 -2.84 -37.63 -6.85
C ASP A 199 -2.91 -38.09 -8.33
N LEU A 200 -1.98 -37.62 -9.16
CA LEU A 200 -1.90 -38.03 -10.57
C LEU A 200 -1.42 -39.48 -10.76
N GLU A 201 -0.59 -39.99 -9.85
CA GLU A 201 -0.19 -41.40 -9.85
C GLU A 201 -1.34 -42.30 -9.38
N GLU A 202 -2.16 -41.85 -8.42
CA GLU A 202 -3.30 -42.62 -7.89
C GLU A 202 -4.49 -42.66 -8.87
N GLU A 203 -4.74 -41.59 -9.63
CA GLU A 203 -5.77 -41.58 -10.70
C GLU A 203 -5.36 -42.38 -11.96
N ALA A 204 -4.08 -42.69 -12.12
CA ALA A 204 -3.55 -43.42 -13.28
C ALA A 204 -3.50 -44.95 -13.11
N VAL A 205 -3.93 -45.48 -11.95
CA VAL A 205 -3.95 -46.91 -11.57
C VAL A 205 -5.39 -47.45 -11.59
#